data_AF-A0A1M3QRQ0-F1
#
_entry.id   AF-A0A1M3QRQ0-F1
#
_cell.length_a   1.000
_cell.length_b   1.000
_cell.length_c   1.000
_cell.angle_alpha   90.00
_cell.angle_beta   90.00
_cell.angle_gamma   90.00
#
_symmetry.space_group_name_H-M   'P 1'
#
loop_
_entity.id
_entity.type
_entity.pdbx_description
1 polymer ?
#
loop_
_entity_poly.entity_id
_entity_poly.type
_entity_poly.pdbx_seq_one_letter_code
_entity_poly.pdbx_strand_id
1 'polypeptide(L)'
;MRTMGGRALMVLPLLFASTLACAAGDDTYAAMLEYLTHSRIDGQALNGSTGAIALNLAAGDFNQQANLRALAVGDNASVQVNARQRQDGNTGNAPDAAIAGIGGQALGNASGLVSINQASGTANAQLNTASAVLAQQGTSEASADQWLAGVCVCKQETTSAGTGPQGSGTRVHAAAVEAEAMHGLQGVVQLNQIAGSNNVTANHLMIDAGMTPR
;
A
#
# COMPACT_ATOMS: atom_id res chain seq x y z
N MET A 1 27.93 96.61 -16.12
CA MET A 1 28.17 95.98 -17.45
C MET A 1 29.17 94.85 -17.26
N ARG A 2 28.95 93.72 -17.97
CA ARG A 2 29.59 92.38 -17.86
C ARG A 2 29.05 91.49 -16.73
N THR A 3 28.68 90.22 -16.90
CA THR A 3 28.16 89.35 -17.98
C THR A 3 27.86 88.03 -17.26
N MET A 4 26.77 87.34 -17.65
CA MET A 4 26.29 86.08 -17.09
C MET A 4 27.29 84.93 -17.22
N GLY A 5 27.21 83.96 -16.29
CA GLY A 5 27.87 82.66 -16.38
C GLY A 5 27.18 81.65 -15.47
N GLY A 6 26.10 81.05 -15.96
CA GLY A 6 25.32 80.03 -15.26
C GLY A 6 26.08 78.72 -15.08
N ARG A 7 25.94 78.09 -13.93
CA ARG A 7 26.32 76.68 -13.71
C ARG A 7 25.04 75.91 -13.37
N ALA A 8 24.50 75.25 -14.37
CA ALA A 8 23.42 74.28 -14.21
C ALA A 8 23.96 73.07 -13.45
N LEU A 9 23.43 72.84 -12.24
CA LEU A 9 23.72 71.66 -11.45
C LEU A 9 22.85 70.51 -12.00
N MET A 10 23.46 69.62 -12.77
CA MET A 10 22.83 68.44 -13.35
C MET A 10 22.65 67.38 -12.25
N VAL A 11 21.43 67.22 -11.74
CA VAL A 11 21.07 66.16 -10.79
C VAL A 11 20.78 64.89 -11.59
N LEU A 12 21.60 63.87 -11.39
CA LEU A 12 21.49 62.55 -12.00
C LEU A 12 20.58 61.66 -11.12
N PRO A 13 19.42 61.17 -11.60
CA PRO A 13 18.62 60.25 -10.81
C PRO A 13 19.21 58.83 -10.93
N LEU A 14 19.77 58.29 -9.83
CA LEU A 14 20.04 56.86 -9.71
C LEU A 14 18.71 56.11 -9.54
N LEU A 15 18.19 55.59 -10.64
CA LEU A 15 17.22 54.49 -10.64
C LEU A 15 18.01 53.18 -10.63
N PHE A 16 18.15 52.55 -9.47
CA PHE A 16 18.45 51.11 -9.42
C PHE A 16 17.23 50.38 -8.88
N ALA A 17 16.57 49.73 -9.83
CA ALA A 17 15.36 48.95 -9.67
C ALA A 17 15.59 47.76 -8.73
N SER A 18 14.60 47.54 -7.86
CA SER A 18 14.45 46.38 -7.01
C SER A 18 14.22 45.14 -7.88
N THR A 19 15.16 44.20 -7.91
CA THR A 19 14.90 42.86 -8.48
C THR A 19 14.44 41.94 -7.36
N LEU A 20 13.14 41.95 -7.06
CA LEU A 20 12.48 40.75 -6.53
C LEU A 20 12.32 39.78 -7.70
N ALA A 21 13.30 38.89 -7.87
CA ALA A 21 13.12 37.72 -8.71
C ALA A 21 12.42 36.65 -7.88
N CYS A 22 11.09 36.56 -8.00
CA CYS A 22 10.38 35.33 -7.65
C CYS A 22 10.69 34.29 -8.73
N ALA A 23 11.64 33.40 -8.46
CA ALA A 23 11.77 32.16 -9.22
C ALA A 23 10.80 31.14 -8.60
N ALA A 24 9.56 31.11 -9.09
CA ALA A 24 8.59 30.06 -8.81
C ALA A 24 8.04 29.60 -10.17
N GLY A 25 8.61 28.54 -10.73
CA GLY A 25 8.24 28.12 -12.08
C GLY A 25 8.70 26.75 -12.56
N ASP A 26 9.77 26.16 -11.99
CA ASP A 26 10.31 24.88 -12.50
C ASP A 26 9.69 23.64 -11.82
N ASP A 27 9.30 23.75 -10.56
CA ASP A 27 8.93 22.58 -9.75
C ASP A 27 7.58 21.94 -10.15
N THR A 28 6.66 22.72 -10.72
CA THR A 28 5.29 22.27 -11.02
C THR A 28 5.23 21.28 -12.17
N TYR A 29 6.08 21.43 -13.20
CA TYR A 29 6.11 20.51 -14.35
C TYR A 29 6.78 19.19 -14.00
N ALA A 30 7.81 19.21 -13.14
CA ALA A 30 8.45 18.00 -12.64
C ALA A 30 7.47 17.15 -11.81
N ALA A 31 6.67 17.78 -10.94
CA ALA A 31 5.62 17.10 -10.18
C ALA A 31 4.52 16.50 -11.08
N MET A 32 4.19 17.13 -12.22
CA MET A 32 3.22 16.59 -13.17
C MET A 32 3.71 15.32 -13.90
N LEU A 33 5.02 15.06 -13.92
CA LEU A 33 5.61 13.87 -14.54
C LEU A 33 5.87 12.74 -13.54
N GLU A 34 5.58 12.96 -12.26
CA GLU A 34 5.85 12.01 -11.18
C GLU A 34 4.94 10.77 -11.29
N TYR A 35 5.53 9.56 -11.21
CA TYR A 35 4.74 8.34 -11.14
C TYR A 35 4.27 8.12 -9.71
N LEU A 36 3.00 8.45 -9.45
CA LEU A 36 2.36 8.33 -8.16
C LEU A 36 1.43 7.11 -8.12
N THR A 37 1.56 6.31 -7.07
CA THR A 37 0.58 5.26 -6.75
C THR A 37 -0.04 5.55 -5.39
N HIS A 38 -1.37 5.43 -5.32
CA HIS A 38 -2.09 5.61 -4.08
C HIS A 38 -3.24 4.61 -3.97
N SER A 39 -3.19 3.75 -2.95
CA SER A 39 -4.33 2.91 -2.58
C SER A 39 -4.92 3.41 -1.28
N ARG A 40 -6.24 3.60 -1.25
CA ARG A 40 -6.94 4.13 -0.07
C ARG A 40 -8.25 3.40 0.17
N ILE A 41 -8.43 2.95 1.41
CA ILE A 41 -9.66 2.38 1.96
C ILE A 41 -10.15 3.40 2.99
N ASP A 42 -11.30 4.03 2.78
CA ASP A 42 -11.68 5.20 3.60
C ASP A 42 -13.20 5.33 3.78
N GLY A 43 -13.61 6.33 4.56
CA GLY A 43 -15.00 6.63 4.85
C GLY A 43 -15.62 5.52 5.68
N GLN A 44 -16.63 4.84 5.12
CA GLN A 44 -17.40 3.79 5.78
C GLN A 44 -17.41 2.49 4.94
N ALA A 45 -16.39 2.29 4.09
CA ALA A 45 -16.40 1.30 3.00
C ALA A 45 -16.89 -0.10 3.38
N LEU A 46 -16.51 -0.59 4.56
CA LEU A 46 -16.86 -1.90 5.12
C LEU A 46 -17.40 -1.79 6.55
N ASN A 47 -17.85 -0.59 6.96
CA ASN A 47 -18.34 -0.38 8.33
C ASN A 47 -19.53 -1.30 8.64
N GLY A 48 -19.51 -1.93 9.81
CA GLY A 48 -20.57 -2.84 10.27
C GLY A 48 -20.66 -4.16 9.49
N SER A 49 -19.72 -4.45 8.58
CA SER A 49 -19.71 -5.71 7.83
C SER A 49 -19.43 -6.89 8.76
N THR A 50 -20.11 -8.01 8.57
CA THR A 50 -19.96 -9.20 9.43
C THR A 50 -19.64 -10.45 8.63
N GLY A 51 -18.88 -11.37 9.22
CA GLY A 51 -18.56 -12.67 8.63
C GLY A 51 -17.10 -12.79 8.16
N ALA A 52 -16.90 -13.24 6.92
CA ALA A 52 -15.57 -13.38 6.31
C ALA A 52 -15.39 -12.31 5.25
N ILE A 53 -14.58 -11.30 5.56
CA ILE A 53 -14.32 -10.14 4.72
C ILE A 53 -12.92 -10.31 4.11
N ALA A 54 -12.84 -10.31 2.78
CA ALA A 54 -11.58 -10.42 2.06
C ALA A 54 -11.44 -9.23 1.09
N LEU A 55 -10.36 -8.46 1.22
CA LEU A 55 -10.09 -7.29 0.39
C LEU A 55 -8.69 -7.37 -0.20
N ASN A 56 -8.60 -7.27 -1.53
CA ASN A 56 -7.37 -7.08 -2.28
C ASN A 56 -7.49 -5.71 -2.96
N LEU A 57 -6.66 -4.74 -2.55
CA LEU A 57 -6.61 -3.41 -3.16
C LEU A 57 -5.18 -3.12 -3.58
N ALA A 58 -4.98 -2.74 -4.83
CA ALA A 58 -3.67 -2.39 -5.36
C ALA A 58 -3.73 -1.12 -6.20
N ALA A 59 -2.71 -0.29 -6.09
CA ALA A 59 -2.39 0.78 -7.03
C ALA A 59 -0.97 0.57 -7.56
N GLY A 60 -0.75 0.76 -8.87
CA GLY A 60 0.51 0.46 -9.55
C GLY A 60 0.55 -0.94 -10.18
N ASP A 61 1.70 -1.29 -10.75
CA ASP A 61 1.82 -2.42 -11.68
C ASP A 61 2.26 -3.72 -11.03
N PHE A 62 1.77 -4.84 -11.56
CA PHE A 62 2.25 -6.17 -11.22
C PHE A 62 2.17 -6.55 -9.73
N ASN A 63 1.20 -6.04 -8.97
CA ASN A 63 0.94 -6.53 -7.62
C ASN A 63 0.20 -7.88 -7.69
N GLN A 64 0.66 -8.89 -6.95
CA GLN A 64 -0.02 -10.18 -6.76
C GLN A 64 -0.61 -10.25 -5.35
N GLN A 65 -1.90 -10.54 -5.23
CA GLN A 65 -2.59 -10.56 -3.94
C GLN A 65 -3.53 -11.77 -3.85
N ALA A 66 -3.51 -12.48 -2.73
CA ALA A 66 -4.44 -13.58 -2.47
C ALA A 66 -4.90 -13.56 -1.01
N ASN A 67 -6.21 -13.68 -0.80
CA ASN A 67 -6.83 -13.96 0.49
C ASN A 67 -7.48 -15.34 0.37
N LEU A 68 -6.96 -16.33 1.09
CA LEU A 68 -7.47 -17.70 1.07
C LEU A 68 -8.08 -18.04 2.43
N ARG A 69 -9.23 -18.71 2.40
CA ARG A 69 -9.88 -19.21 3.61
C ARG A 69 -10.39 -20.62 3.39
N ALA A 70 -10.22 -21.48 4.39
CA ALA A 70 -10.78 -22.82 4.38
C ALA A 70 -11.31 -23.19 5.78
N LEU A 71 -12.51 -23.77 5.84
CA LEU A 71 -13.17 -24.13 7.09
C LEU A 71 -13.68 -25.57 6.96
N ALA A 72 -13.35 -26.42 7.93
CA ALA A 72 -13.83 -27.80 8.00
C ALA A 72 -14.49 -28.05 9.37
N VAL A 73 -15.70 -28.60 9.37
CA VAL A 73 -16.48 -28.84 10.59
C VAL A 73 -17.15 -30.21 10.49
N GLY A 74 -16.92 -31.08 11.46
CA GLY A 74 -17.56 -32.40 11.51
C GLY A 74 -16.80 -33.41 12.36
N ASP A 75 -17.37 -34.61 12.53
CA ASP A 75 -16.77 -35.66 13.38
C ASP A 75 -15.38 -36.08 12.94
N ASN A 76 -15.12 -36.06 11.63
CA ASN A 76 -13.80 -36.23 11.03
C ASN A 76 -13.62 -35.08 10.04
N ALA A 77 -12.82 -34.08 10.38
CA ALA A 77 -12.65 -32.88 9.58
C ALA A 77 -11.16 -32.67 9.27
N SER A 78 -10.88 -32.30 8.03
CA SER A 78 -9.55 -31.94 7.57
C SER A 78 -9.64 -30.77 6.62
N VAL A 79 -8.62 -29.91 6.65
CA VAL A 79 -8.56 -28.70 5.84
C VAL A 79 -7.17 -28.55 5.26
N GLN A 80 -7.08 -28.22 3.97
CA GLN A 80 -5.82 -27.96 3.28
C GLN A 80 -5.91 -26.63 2.53
N VAL A 81 -4.85 -25.82 2.65
CA VAL A 81 -4.68 -24.59 1.87
C VAL A 81 -3.35 -24.67 1.13
N ASN A 82 -3.42 -24.69 -0.20
CA ASN A 82 -2.25 -24.60 -1.07
C ASN A 82 -2.27 -23.28 -1.83
N ALA A 83 -1.18 -22.50 -1.72
CA ALA A 83 -1.07 -21.21 -2.37
C ALA A 83 0.27 -21.11 -3.09
N ARG A 84 0.22 -20.86 -4.39
CA ARG A 84 1.42 -20.63 -5.21
C ARG A 84 1.22 -19.36 -6.03
N GLN A 85 2.01 -18.34 -5.69
CA GLN A 85 2.09 -17.11 -6.48
C GLN A 85 3.40 -17.14 -7.28
N ARG A 86 3.30 -16.84 -8.57
CA ARG A 86 4.43 -16.82 -9.50
C ARG A 86 4.29 -15.61 -10.43
N GLN A 87 5.29 -14.74 -10.38
CA GLN A 87 5.46 -13.65 -11.34
C GLN A 87 6.79 -13.83 -12.06
N ASP A 88 6.78 -13.62 -13.37
CA ASP A 88 7.98 -13.59 -14.21
C ASP A 88 7.88 -12.39 -15.16
N GLY A 89 9.03 -11.82 -15.54
CA GLY A 89 9.10 -10.84 -16.64
C GLY A 89 8.51 -9.46 -16.33
N ASN A 90 8.45 -9.07 -15.07
CA ASN A 90 8.00 -7.72 -14.69
C ASN A 90 8.92 -6.67 -15.31
N THR A 91 8.35 -5.79 -16.14
CA THR A 91 9.06 -4.65 -16.75
C THR A 91 8.26 -3.39 -16.44
N GLY A 92 8.84 -2.48 -15.65
CA GLY A 92 8.17 -1.27 -15.21
C GLY A 92 9.03 -0.44 -14.27
N ASN A 93 8.68 0.84 -14.15
CA ASN A 93 9.36 1.77 -13.26
C ASN A 93 8.80 1.62 -11.84
N ALA A 94 9.65 1.75 -10.82
CA ALA A 94 9.16 1.96 -9.47
C ALA A 94 8.57 3.38 -9.37
N PRO A 95 7.44 3.58 -8.68
CA PRO A 95 6.87 4.90 -8.49
C PRO A 95 7.76 5.78 -7.64
N ASP A 96 7.69 7.07 -7.89
CA ASP A 96 8.36 8.11 -7.12
C ASP A 96 7.66 8.29 -5.76
N ALA A 97 6.33 8.15 -5.74
CA ALA A 97 5.57 8.02 -4.50
C ALA A 97 4.63 6.80 -4.49
N ALA A 98 4.64 6.07 -3.38
CA ALA A 98 3.69 5.00 -3.09
C ALA A 98 3.06 5.23 -1.73
N ILE A 99 1.73 5.28 -1.69
CA ILE A 99 1.00 5.56 -0.45
C ILE A 99 -0.16 4.57 -0.30
N ALA A 100 -0.15 3.79 0.78
CA ALA A 100 -1.22 2.89 1.17
C ALA A 100 -1.87 3.39 2.48
N GLY A 101 -3.13 3.82 2.42
CA GLY A 101 -3.86 4.32 3.58
C GLY A 101 -5.14 3.53 3.89
N ILE A 102 -5.42 3.32 5.17
CA ILE A 102 -6.75 2.96 5.67
C ILE A 102 -7.20 4.08 6.59
N GLY A 103 -8.28 4.77 6.23
CA GLY A 103 -8.76 5.97 6.89
C GLY A 103 -10.21 5.91 7.36
N GLY A 104 -10.68 7.01 7.94
CA GLY A 104 -12.09 7.17 8.31
C GLY A 104 -12.53 6.14 9.35
N GLN A 105 -13.71 5.54 9.16
CA GLN A 105 -14.16 4.35 9.89
C GLN A 105 -14.37 3.19 8.92
N ALA A 106 -13.43 3.02 7.98
CA ALA A 106 -13.64 2.17 6.83
C ALA A 106 -13.92 0.70 7.19
N LEU A 107 -13.43 0.22 8.34
CA LEU A 107 -13.72 -1.10 8.90
C LEU A 107 -14.35 -0.99 10.30
N GLY A 108 -14.87 0.18 10.65
CA GLY A 108 -15.45 0.41 11.96
C GLY A 108 -16.62 -0.54 12.21
N ASN A 109 -16.77 -1.02 13.45
CA ASN A 109 -17.80 -1.98 13.85
C ASN A 109 -17.87 -3.28 13.01
N ALA A 110 -16.89 -3.56 12.16
CA ALA A 110 -16.85 -4.81 11.40
C ALA A 110 -16.61 -5.99 12.36
N SER A 111 -17.11 -7.18 12.02
CA SER A 111 -16.89 -8.36 12.85
C SER A 111 -16.65 -9.67 12.10
N GLY A 112 -15.87 -10.56 12.70
CA GLY A 112 -15.52 -11.87 12.13
C GLY A 112 -14.05 -11.96 11.72
N LEU A 113 -13.76 -12.47 10.52
CA LEU A 113 -12.40 -12.43 9.97
C LEU A 113 -12.33 -11.37 8.87
N VAL A 114 -11.37 -10.47 9.01
CA VAL A 114 -11.03 -9.49 7.98
C VAL A 114 -9.63 -9.80 7.46
N SER A 115 -9.50 -10.12 6.17
CA SER A 115 -8.23 -10.36 5.51
C SER A 115 -8.02 -9.30 4.42
N ILE A 116 -6.99 -8.47 4.59
CA ILE A 116 -6.69 -7.32 3.72
C ILE A 116 -5.29 -7.49 3.15
N ASN A 117 -5.19 -7.43 1.83
CA ASN A 117 -3.96 -7.16 1.11
C ASN A 117 -4.11 -5.80 0.44
N GLN A 118 -3.37 -4.80 0.91
CA GLN A 118 -3.34 -3.47 0.34
C GLN A 118 -1.92 -3.17 -0.15
N ALA A 119 -1.78 -2.79 -1.41
CA ALA A 119 -0.51 -2.41 -2.00
C ALA A 119 -0.62 -1.07 -2.72
N SER A 120 0.47 -0.30 -2.67
CA SER A 120 0.74 0.82 -3.55
C SER A 120 2.16 0.66 -4.06
N GLY A 121 2.33 0.62 -5.38
CA GLY A 121 3.61 0.53 -6.08
C GLY A 121 3.70 -0.71 -6.96
N THR A 122 4.91 -1.24 -7.17
CA THR A 122 5.13 -2.23 -8.24
C THR A 122 5.64 -3.58 -7.75
N ALA A 123 5.20 -4.67 -8.39
CA ALA A 123 5.76 -6.00 -8.15
C ALA A 123 5.71 -6.49 -6.68
N ASN A 124 4.69 -6.08 -5.91
CA ASN A 124 4.52 -6.60 -4.55
C ASN A 124 3.69 -7.90 -4.56
N ALA A 125 4.02 -8.86 -3.69
CA ALA A 125 3.27 -10.09 -3.51
C ALA A 125 2.74 -10.20 -2.08
N GLN A 126 1.42 -10.38 -1.93
CA GLN A 126 0.73 -10.44 -0.64
C GLN A 126 -0.15 -11.67 -0.56
N LEU A 127 -0.07 -12.39 0.56
CA LEU A 127 -0.87 -13.59 0.81
C LEU A 127 -1.42 -13.59 2.23
N ASN A 128 -2.73 -13.64 2.40
CA ASN A 128 -3.33 -14.04 3.66
C ASN A 128 -3.93 -15.44 3.50
N THR A 129 -3.69 -16.32 4.45
CA THR A 129 -4.42 -17.59 4.57
C THR A 129 -5.04 -17.72 5.94
N ALA A 130 -6.28 -18.18 6.01
CA ALA A 130 -6.95 -18.54 7.25
C ALA A 130 -7.58 -19.92 7.13
N SER A 131 -7.15 -20.88 7.96
CA SER A 131 -7.79 -22.18 8.09
C SER A 131 -8.43 -22.34 9.45
N ALA A 132 -9.58 -23.00 9.52
CA ALA A 132 -10.11 -23.52 10.77
C ALA A 132 -10.63 -24.94 10.59
N VAL A 133 -10.31 -25.80 11.54
CA VAL A 133 -10.87 -27.12 11.66
C VAL A 133 -11.52 -27.25 13.03
N LEU A 134 -12.76 -27.75 13.03
CA LEU A 134 -13.51 -28.07 14.22
C LEU A 134 -13.93 -29.55 14.12
N ALA A 135 -13.21 -30.42 14.84
CA ALA A 135 -13.40 -31.87 14.80
C ALA A 135 -13.60 -32.45 16.20
N GLN A 136 -14.05 -33.70 16.34
CA GLN A 136 -14.04 -34.35 17.67
C GLN A 136 -12.61 -34.41 18.22
N GLN A 137 -12.47 -34.29 19.55
CA GLN A 137 -11.15 -34.37 20.19
C GLN A 137 -10.39 -35.62 19.73
N GLY A 138 -9.22 -35.43 19.11
CA GLY A 138 -8.38 -36.51 18.59
C GLY A 138 -8.65 -36.96 17.14
N THR A 139 -9.55 -36.29 16.40
CA THR A 139 -9.88 -36.60 14.98
C THR A 139 -9.57 -35.45 14.02
N SER A 140 -9.02 -34.35 14.54
CA SER A 140 -8.60 -33.19 13.76
C SER A 140 -7.25 -33.49 13.11
N GLU A 141 -7.23 -33.56 11.79
CA GLU A 141 -5.99 -33.66 11.02
C GLU A 141 -5.64 -32.27 10.46
N ALA A 142 -5.05 -31.48 11.36
CA ALA A 142 -4.53 -30.15 11.12
C ALA A 142 -2.99 -30.24 11.02
N SER A 143 -2.48 -31.05 10.10
CA SER A 143 -1.03 -31.31 10.03
C SER A 143 -0.26 -30.05 9.62
N ALA A 144 0.63 -29.58 10.49
CA ALA A 144 1.54 -28.45 10.22
C ALA A 144 2.39 -28.63 8.94
N ASP A 145 2.62 -29.88 8.51
CA ASP A 145 3.44 -30.23 7.34
C ASP A 145 2.74 -30.05 5.98
N GLN A 146 1.40 -29.90 5.94
CA GLN A 146 0.65 -29.75 4.69
C GLN A 146 0.52 -28.28 4.21
N TRP A 147 1.16 -27.35 4.93
CA TRP A 147 1.10 -25.94 4.62
C TRP A 147 2.22 -25.52 3.64
N LEU A 148 1.92 -25.59 2.34
CA LEU A 148 2.78 -25.08 1.26
C LEU A 148 2.20 -23.77 0.72
N ALA A 149 2.47 -22.66 1.41
CA ALA A 149 2.33 -21.33 0.84
C ALA A 149 3.70 -20.85 0.35
N GLY A 150 3.97 -21.08 -0.94
CA GLY A 150 5.17 -20.58 -1.57
C GLY A 150 4.87 -19.25 -2.27
N VAL A 151 5.31 -18.13 -1.71
CA VAL A 151 5.38 -16.87 -2.48
C VAL A 151 6.76 -16.79 -3.12
N CYS A 152 6.80 -16.94 -4.45
CA CYS A 152 8.03 -16.83 -5.21
C CYS A 152 7.92 -15.62 -6.15
N VAL A 153 8.67 -14.56 -5.84
CA VAL A 153 8.85 -13.42 -6.75
C VAL A 153 10.12 -13.66 -7.53
N CYS A 154 10.01 -13.92 -8.84
CA CYS A 154 11.17 -13.97 -9.71
C CYS A 154 11.65 -12.54 -9.99
N LYS A 155 12.98 -12.38 -10.00
CA LYS A 155 13.72 -11.12 -10.16
C LYS A 155 13.09 -10.18 -11.20
N GLN A 156 12.85 -8.93 -10.80
CA GLN A 156 12.60 -7.82 -11.71
C GLN A 156 13.90 -7.44 -12.42
N GLU A 157 13.87 -7.38 -13.75
CA GLU A 157 14.84 -6.60 -14.51
C GLU A 157 14.34 -5.15 -14.50
N THR A 158 14.92 -4.32 -13.64
CA THR A 158 14.74 -2.88 -13.74
C THR A 158 15.40 -2.44 -15.04
N THR A 159 14.62 -2.28 -16.11
CA THR A 159 15.05 -1.40 -17.19
C THR A 159 15.12 -0.02 -16.58
N SER A 160 16.32 0.46 -16.27
CA SER A 160 16.55 1.86 -15.92
C SER A 160 15.76 2.69 -16.92
N ALA A 161 14.77 3.44 -16.41
CA ALA A 161 14.01 4.36 -17.20
C ALA A 161 14.97 5.17 -18.08
N GLY A 162 14.62 5.32 -19.36
CA GLY A 162 15.41 6.08 -20.32
C GLY A 162 15.88 7.42 -19.76
N THR A 163 16.93 7.96 -20.35
CA THR A 163 17.68 9.19 -20.01
C THR A 163 16.84 10.49 -20.10
N GLY A 164 15.60 10.49 -19.62
CA GLY A 164 14.86 11.69 -19.27
C GLY A 164 15.30 12.20 -17.90
N PRO A 165 15.10 13.49 -17.58
CA PRO A 165 15.48 14.05 -16.30
C PRO A 165 14.71 13.33 -15.19
N GLN A 166 15.39 12.41 -14.51
CA GLN A 166 14.93 11.85 -13.24
C GLN A 166 14.77 13.04 -12.30
N GLY A 167 13.52 13.34 -11.91
CA GLY A 167 13.26 14.34 -10.89
C GLY A 167 14.13 14.01 -9.68
N SER A 168 14.89 14.98 -9.20
CA SER A 168 15.72 14.90 -7.99
C SER A 168 14.84 14.87 -6.73
N GLY A 169 13.75 14.08 -6.75
CA GLY A 169 12.79 13.93 -5.67
C GLY A 169 13.18 12.80 -4.74
N THR A 170 12.97 13.01 -3.44
CA THR A 170 13.02 11.92 -2.46
C THR A 170 11.86 10.98 -2.72
N ARG A 171 12.11 9.68 -2.88
CA ARG A 171 11.02 8.70 -3.02
C ARG A 171 10.21 8.63 -1.74
N VAL A 172 8.89 8.72 -1.85
CA VAL A 172 7.97 8.69 -0.70
C VAL A 172 7.28 7.33 -0.64
N HIS A 173 7.46 6.63 0.47
CA HIS A 173 6.77 5.37 0.75
C HIS A 173 6.07 5.50 2.10
N ALA A 174 4.75 5.46 2.11
CA ALA A 174 3.96 5.62 3.32
C ALA A 174 2.83 4.59 3.40
N ALA A 175 2.82 3.81 4.47
CA ALA A 175 1.73 2.91 4.82
C ALA A 175 1.15 3.36 6.17
N ALA A 176 -0.15 3.59 6.23
CA ALA A 176 -0.81 4.09 7.44
C ALA A 176 -2.21 3.49 7.64
N VAL A 177 -2.57 3.36 8.91
CA VAL A 177 -3.94 3.10 9.38
C VAL A 177 -4.30 4.22 10.35
N GLU A 178 -5.32 4.99 10.03
CA GLU A 178 -5.80 6.10 10.86
C GLU A 178 -6.52 5.55 12.10
N ALA A 179 -6.52 6.34 13.19
CA ALA A 179 -6.97 5.88 14.51
C ALA A 179 -8.39 5.29 14.53
N GLU A 180 -9.31 5.86 13.75
CA GLU A 180 -10.72 5.46 13.73
C GLU A 180 -11.03 4.35 12.71
N ALA A 181 -10.07 3.98 11.85
CA ALA A 181 -10.30 3.11 10.70
C ALA A 181 -10.88 1.75 11.08
N MET A 182 -10.53 1.25 12.27
CA MET A 182 -10.97 -0.04 12.81
C MET A 182 -11.70 0.11 14.15
N HIS A 183 -12.21 1.29 14.48
CA HIS A 183 -12.89 1.53 15.75
C HIS A 183 -14.07 0.56 15.92
N GLY A 184 -14.13 -0.15 17.05
CA GLY A 184 -15.21 -1.10 17.35
C GLY A 184 -15.17 -2.41 16.54
N LEU A 185 -14.13 -2.65 15.74
CA LEU A 185 -13.93 -3.93 15.04
C LEU A 185 -13.76 -5.08 16.04
N GLN A 186 -14.43 -6.21 15.80
CA GLN A 186 -14.34 -7.41 16.65
C GLN A 186 -13.97 -8.68 15.86
N GLY A 187 -13.01 -9.46 16.35
CA GLY A 187 -12.61 -10.72 15.71
C GLY A 187 -11.13 -10.71 15.31
N VAL A 188 -10.80 -11.28 14.15
CA VAL A 188 -9.43 -11.41 13.68
C VAL A 188 -9.20 -10.54 12.44
N VAL A 189 -8.10 -9.79 12.43
CA VAL A 189 -7.64 -9.02 11.28
C VAL A 189 -6.30 -9.57 10.80
N GLN A 190 -6.21 -9.93 9.52
CA GLN A 190 -4.98 -10.19 8.80
C GLN A 190 -4.75 -9.03 7.83
N LEU A 191 -3.68 -8.25 8.03
CA LEU A 191 -3.37 -7.09 7.20
C LEU A 191 -1.97 -7.24 6.63
N ASN A 192 -1.88 -7.30 5.30
CA ASN A 192 -0.68 -7.00 4.56
C ASN A 192 -0.86 -5.61 3.95
N GLN A 193 -0.08 -4.62 4.39
CA GLN A 193 -0.12 -3.26 3.85
C GLN A 193 1.28 -2.89 3.34
N ILE A 194 1.39 -2.55 2.05
CA ILE A 194 2.66 -2.25 1.39
C ILE A 194 2.57 -0.93 0.64
N ALA A 195 3.59 -0.09 0.83
CA ALA A 195 3.89 1.06 0.00
C ALA A 195 5.34 0.94 -0.49
N GLY A 196 5.54 0.77 -1.80
CA GLY A 196 6.85 0.55 -2.40
C GLY A 196 6.81 -0.53 -3.47
N SER A 197 7.97 -1.11 -3.78
CA SER A 197 8.09 -2.11 -4.84
C SER A 197 8.89 -3.34 -4.42
N ASN A 198 8.60 -4.50 -5.04
CA ASN A 198 9.29 -5.77 -4.83
C ASN A 198 9.21 -6.34 -3.39
N ASN A 199 8.14 -6.03 -2.66
CA ASN A 199 7.93 -6.57 -1.32
C ASN A 199 7.13 -7.87 -1.37
N VAL A 200 7.44 -8.79 -0.46
CA VAL A 200 6.72 -10.05 -0.28
C VAL A 200 6.25 -10.15 1.16
N THR A 201 4.95 -10.29 1.40
CA THR A 201 4.37 -10.42 2.74
C THR A 201 3.35 -11.54 2.78
N ALA A 202 3.29 -12.27 3.88
CA ALA A 202 2.25 -13.26 4.06
C ALA A 202 1.82 -13.40 5.53
N ASN A 203 0.51 -13.54 5.76
CA ASN A 203 -0.07 -13.84 7.07
C ASN A 203 -0.81 -15.17 7.04
N HIS A 204 -0.64 -15.96 8.09
CA HIS A 204 -1.21 -17.30 8.19
C HIS A 204 -1.88 -17.46 9.54
N LEU A 205 -3.18 -17.79 9.51
CA LEU A 205 -3.98 -18.11 10.68
C LEU A 205 -4.45 -19.55 10.55
N MET A 206 -4.31 -20.30 11.62
CA MET A 206 -4.82 -21.66 11.73
C MET A 206 -5.50 -21.81 13.07
N ILE A 207 -6.73 -22.33 13.06
CA ILE A 207 -7.51 -22.64 14.24
C ILE A 207 -7.78 -24.14 14.22
N ASP A 208 -7.34 -24.84 15.26
CA ASP A 208 -7.70 -26.23 15.52
C ASP A 208 -8.47 -26.29 16.83
N ALA A 209 -9.72 -26.73 16.75
CA ALA A 209 -10.62 -26.79 17.88
C ALA A 209 -11.28 -28.16 17.98
N GLY A 210 -11.36 -28.67 19.21
CA GLY A 210 -12.09 -29.88 19.53
C GLY A 210 -13.58 -29.59 19.80
N MET A 211 -14.47 -30.40 19.24
CA MET A 211 -15.86 -30.50 19.70
C MET A 211 -15.89 -31.39 20.95
N THR A 212 -16.51 -30.89 22.02
CA THR A 212 -16.92 -31.73 23.15
C THR A 212 -18.09 -32.63 22.70
N PRO A 213 -18.04 -33.95 22.94
CA PRO A 213 -19.16 -34.85 22.65
C PRO A 213 -20.44 -34.36 23.33
N ARG A 214 -21.57 -34.45 22.63
CA ARG A 214 -22.90 -34.18 23.19
C ARG A 214 -23.47 -35.38 23.91
#